data_AF-A0A2D4MYB9-F1
#
_entry.id   AF-A0A2D4MYB9-F1
#
_cell.length_a   1.000
_cell.length_b   1.000
_cell.length_c   1.000
_cell.angle_alpha   90.00
_cell.angle_beta   90.00
_cell.angle_gamma   90.00
#
_symmetry.space_group_name_H-M   'P 1'
#
loop_
_entity.id
_entity.type
_entity.pdbx_description
1 polymer ?
#
loop_
_entity_poly.entity_id
_entity_poly.type
_entity_poly.pdbx_seq_one_letter_code
_entity_poly.pdbx_strand_id
1 'polypeptide(L)'
;YEYPILEKDLKEFQKLLGMHRRHTVDEYSPHRKHKAILHQYSLKQNWLQTRESVNETEEVFCRVYITQHSYISVKTKLSTSVQEILKIVAEKLQHSQEDLALVALSFSDEKHELRPYDLAISKSLELSARLFVFRKDLTDILIPFAENEEIHQQSVKILGINTWDLALELTIFDWNLFNLVHEQELIYFTFSRQGSGKNTVNLSLLLQRCNEVQLWVATEILVCSQLCKRVQLVKKFIKIAAHCKAQRNLNSFFAIVMGLNTASISRLSQTWERMPGKFKKLFAELESLTDPSLNHKAYRDAFKKMKSPKIPFMPLLLKDVTFI
;
A
#
# COMPACT_ATOMS: atom_id res chain seq x y z
N TYR A 1 18.71 42.43 14.98
CA TYR A 1 19.86 42.23 14.08
C TYR A 1 21.04 41.85 14.95
N GLU A 2 21.67 40.69 14.86
CA GLU A 2 21.53 39.50 14.02
C GLU A 2 22.53 38.51 14.60
N TYR A 3 22.20 37.23 14.68
CA TYR A 3 23.19 36.18 14.98
C TYR A 3 24.05 36.04 13.72
N PRO A 4 25.26 36.62 13.64
CA PRO A 4 26.03 36.71 12.37
C PRO A 4 26.43 35.33 11.86
N ILE A 5 26.52 34.37 12.78
CA ILE A 5 26.82 32.96 12.53
C ILE A 5 25.71 32.30 11.71
N LEU A 6 24.45 32.71 11.90
CA LEU A 6 23.29 32.15 11.21
C LEU A 6 23.00 32.85 9.87
N GLU A 7 23.67 33.95 9.55
CA GLU A 7 23.40 34.72 8.33
C GLU A 7 23.76 33.92 7.06
N LYS A 8 24.80 33.09 7.14
CA LYS A 8 25.20 32.18 6.07
C LYS A 8 24.17 31.07 5.87
N ASP A 9 23.73 30.44 6.96
CA ASP A 9 22.74 29.36 6.96
C ASP A 9 21.36 29.87 6.51
N LEU A 10 21.00 31.10 6.92
CA LEU A 10 19.79 31.79 6.47
C LEU A 10 19.85 32.07 4.97
N LYS A 11 20.97 32.54 4.43
CA LYS A 11 21.15 32.75 2.98
C LYS A 11 21.09 31.44 2.20
N GLU A 12 21.60 30.35 2.75
CA GLU A 12 21.54 29.02 2.16
C GLU A 12 20.11 28.47 2.17
N PHE A 13 19.40 28.61 3.29
CA PHE A 13 17.99 28.26 3.43
C PHE A 13 17.08 29.11 2.52
N GLN A 14 17.35 30.42 2.41
CA GLN A 14 16.66 31.32 1.49
C GLN A 14 16.93 30.98 0.02
N LYS A 15 18.12 30.46 -0.32
CA LYS A 15 18.41 29.93 -1.66
C LYS A 15 17.62 28.65 -1.94
N LEU A 16 17.51 27.75 -0.95
CA LEU A 16 16.71 26.53 -1.06
C LEU A 16 15.21 26.84 -1.22
N LEU A 17 14.69 27.80 -0.46
CA LEU A 17 13.31 28.31 -0.62
C LEU A 17 13.13 29.17 -1.89
N GLY A 18 14.23 29.68 -2.45
CA GLY A 18 14.29 30.55 -3.64
C GLY A 18 14.15 29.83 -4.97
N MET A 19 13.83 28.54 -4.99
CA MET A 19 13.43 27.83 -6.22
C MET A 19 11.93 28.00 -6.47
N HIS A 20 11.65 29.14 -7.12
CA HIS A 20 10.56 29.52 -8.03
C HIS A 20 9.97 30.88 -7.67
N ARG A 21 10.78 31.95 -7.82
CA ARG A 21 10.22 33.24 -8.25
C ARG A 21 9.52 32.99 -9.59
N ARG A 22 8.21 32.73 -9.56
CA ARG A 22 7.35 32.92 -10.72
C ARG A 22 7.39 34.41 -11.03
N HIS A 23 8.25 34.78 -11.98
CA HIS A 23 8.02 36.00 -12.72
C HIS A 23 6.65 35.85 -13.37
N THR A 24 5.73 36.73 -12.96
CA THR A 24 4.49 37.02 -13.66
C THR A 24 4.84 37.68 -14.98
N VAL A 25 4.98 36.88 -16.03
CA VAL A 25 4.72 37.32 -17.41
C VAL A 25 4.00 36.16 -18.09
N ASP A 26 2.77 36.42 -18.52
CA ASP A 26 1.99 35.55 -19.38
C ASP A 26 2.79 35.21 -20.65
N GLU A 27 3.25 33.98 -20.77
CA GLU A 27 3.49 33.36 -22.07
C GLU A 27 2.77 32.00 -22.10
N TYR A 28 1.67 32.00 -22.86
CA TYR A 28 0.98 30.80 -23.31
C TYR A 28 1.99 29.90 -24.04
N SER A 29 2.40 28.80 -23.41
CA SER A 29 3.08 27.70 -24.08
C SER A 29 2.13 26.49 -24.15
N PRO A 30 1.51 26.23 -25.31
CA PRO A 30 0.80 24.98 -25.52
C PRO A 30 1.86 23.87 -25.64
N HIS A 31 1.63 22.70 -25.03
CA HIS A 31 2.39 21.44 -25.17
C HIS A 31 3.09 20.88 -23.92
N ARG A 32 2.62 21.18 -22.69
CA ARG A 32 2.76 20.19 -21.60
C ARG A 32 1.54 19.27 -21.58
N LYS A 33 1.70 18.09 -22.17
CA LYS A 33 0.75 16.98 -22.00
C LYS A 33 0.75 16.57 -20.52
N HIS A 34 -0.15 17.16 -19.71
CA HIS A 34 -0.41 16.72 -18.34
C HIS A 34 -0.97 15.30 -18.38
N LYS A 35 -0.12 14.32 -18.06
CA LYS A 35 -0.56 12.95 -17.81
C LYS A 35 -1.11 12.91 -16.39
N ALA A 36 -2.43 13.01 -16.25
CA ALA A 36 -3.08 12.70 -15.00
C ALA A 36 -2.83 11.24 -14.64
N ILE A 37 -2.33 10.98 -13.43
CA ILE A 37 -2.04 9.62 -12.97
C ILE A 37 -3.36 8.96 -12.60
N LEU A 38 -3.71 7.90 -13.33
CA LEU A 38 -4.92 7.13 -13.12
C LEU A 38 -4.72 6.20 -11.91
N HIS A 39 -5.07 6.67 -10.71
CA HIS A 39 -5.06 5.83 -9.53
C HIS A 39 -6.38 5.08 -9.39
N GLN A 40 -6.45 3.90 -10.00
CA GLN A 40 -7.14 2.80 -9.33
C GLN A 40 -6.66 1.42 -9.78
N TYR A 41 -6.59 0.55 -8.79
CA TYR A 41 -6.23 -0.86 -8.82
C TYR A 41 -7.21 -1.67 -9.68
N SER A 42 -7.01 -1.62 -10.99
CA SER A 42 -7.09 -2.83 -11.80
C SER A 42 -5.75 -3.54 -11.64
N LEU A 43 -5.78 -4.81 -11.24
CA LEU A 43 -4.61 -5.71 -11.13
C LEU A 43 -3.75 -5.78 -12.41
N LYS A 44 -4.16 -5.15 -13.52
CA LYS A 44 -3.56 -5.37 -14.84
C LYS A 44 -2.64 -4.28 -15.40
N GLN A 45 -2.67 -2.97 -15.06
CA GLN A 45 -2.00 -2.01 -15.97
C GLN A 45 -1.22 -0.76 -15.48
N ASN A 46 -1.24 -0.33 -14.21
CA ASN A 46 -0.68 1.01 -13.89
C ASN A 46 0.66 1.04 -13.13
N TRP A 47 1.36 -0.09 -12.97
CA TRP A 47 2.50 -0.20 -12.06
C TRP A 47 3.86 0.21 -12.65
N LEU A 48 3.95 0.49 -13.95
CA LEU A 48 5.21 0.75 -14.66
C LEU A 48 5.67 2.23 -14.64
N GLN A 49 5.00 3.12 -13.90
CA GLN A 49 5.45 4.51 -13.78
C GLN A 49 6.22 4.71 -12.47
N THR A 50 7.46 5.17 -12.62
CA THR A 50 8.30 5.68 -11.53
C THR A 50 7.48 6.71 -10.75
N ARG A 51 7.10 6.38 -9.50
CA ARG A 51 6.34 7.29 -8.65
C ARG A 51 7.26 8.41 -8.20
N GLU A 52 7.06 9.61 -8.72
CA GLU A 52 7.56 10.84 -8.10
C GLU A 52 6.80 11.09 -6.78
N SER A 53 7.37 11.89 -5.88
CA SER A 53 6.72 12.23 -4.61
C SER A 53 5.35 12.82 -4.89
N VAL A 54 4.31 12.17 -4.35
CA VAL A 54 2.94 12.65 -4.54
C VAL A 54 2.79 13.95 -3.78
N ASN A 55 2.93 15.07 -4.49
CA ASN A 55 2.73 16.38 -3.92
C ASN A 55 1.23 16.57 -3.66
N GLU A 56 0.89 17.19 -2.52
CA GLU A 56 -0.49 17.43 -2.07
C GLU A 56 -1.40 18.18 -3.07
N THR A 57 -0.79 18.77 -4.11
CA THR A 57 -1.44 19.52 -5.18
C THR A 57 -1.79 18.69 -6.41
N GLU A 58 -1.35 17.44 -6.51
CA GLU A 58 -1.61 16.58 -7.66
C GLU A 58 -3.06 16.11 -7.72
N GLU A 59 -3.67 16.29 -8.89
CA GLU A 59 -5.03 15.84 -9.17
C GLU A 59 -5.02 14.34 -9.53
N VAL A 60 -5.85 13.59 -8.81
CA VAL A 60 -6.04 12.15 -8.93
C VAL A 60 -7.45 11.85 -9.45
N PHE A 61 -7.56 10.83 -10.29
CA PHE A 61 -8.86 10.26 -10.66
C PHE A 61 -9.26 9.13 -9.71
N CYS A 62 -10.29 9.37 -8.91
CA CYS A 62 -10.90 8.38 -8.02
C CYS A 62 -12.15 7.80 -8.69
N ARG A 63 -12.32 6.47 -8.77
CA ARG A 63 -13.60 5.88 -9.21
C ARG A 63 -14.46 5.55 -8.00
N VAL A 64 -15.67 6.09 -8.01
CA VAL A 64 -16.74 5.80 -7.05
C VAL A 64 -17.75 4.88 -7.73
N TYR A 65 -17.87 3.66 -7.23
CA TYR A 65 -18.72 2.63 -7.82
C TYR A 65 -20.19 2.86 -7.41
N ILE A 66 -21.09 2.79 -8.38
CA ILE A 66 -22.56 2.79 -8.14
C ILE A 66 -23.06 1.35 -8.07
N THR A 67 -22.49 0.49 -8.92
CA THR A 67 -22.75 -0.96 -8.94
C THR A 67 -21.41 -1.68 -9.10
N GLN A 68 -21.44 -3.02 -9.14
CA GLN A 68 -20.24 -3.86 -9.32
C GLN A 68 -19.45 -3.53 -10.60
N HIS A 69 -20.13 -3.05 -11.66
CA HIS A 69 -19.52 -2.82 -12.97
C HIS A 69 -19.66 -1.38 -13.47
N SER A 70 -20.40 -0.52 -12.76
CA SER A 70 -20.56 0.89 -13.13
C SER A 70 -19.95 1.81 -12.09
N TYR A 71 -19.11 2.75 -12.53
CA TYR A 71 -18.47 3.73 -11.68
C TYR A 71 -18.52 5.13 -12.27
N ILE A 72 -18.39 6.12 -11.39
CA ILE A 72 -18.16 7.52 -11.75
C ILE A 72 -16.71 7.85 -11.46
N SER A 73 -15.99 8.35 -12.47
CA SER A 73 -14.66 8.91 -12.26
C SER A 73 -14.78 10.35 -11.76
N VAL A 74 -14.20 10.59 -10.60
CA VAL A 74 -14.14 11.89 -9.91
C VAL A 74 -12.70 12.38 -9.97
N LYS A 75 -12.48 13.57 -10.55
CA LYS A 75 -11.17 14.23 -10.55
C LYS A 75 -11.06 15.05 -9.28
N THR A 76 -10.04 14.77 -8.46
CA THR A 76 -10.00 15.26 -7.08
C THR A 76 -8.55 15.29 -6.55
N LYS A 77 -8.32 15.77 -5.33
CA LYS A 77 -7.02 15.74 -4.65
C LYS A 77 -7.04 14.70 -3.53
N LEU A 78 -5.88 14.24 -3.08
CA LEU A 78 -5.77 13.34 -1.92
C LEU A 78 -6.35 13.92 -0.63
N SER A 79 -6.37 15.25 -0.54
CA SER A 79 -6.87 16.03 0.58
C SER A 79 -8.38 16.33 0.53
N THR A 80 -9.10 15.83 -0.48
CA THR A 80 -10.54 16.04 -0.66
C THR A 80 -11.36 15.23 0.33
N SER A 81 -12.36 15.87 0.92
CA SER A 81 -13.27 15.28 1.89
C SER A 81 -14.32 14.37 1.23
N VAL A 82 -14.90 13.45 2.00
CA VAL A 82 -16.04 12.63 1.57
C VAL A 82 -17.20 13.50 1.09
N GLN A 83 -17.47 14.63 1.75
CA GLN A 83 -18.53 15.56 1.38
C GLN A 83 -18.33 16.17 -0.02
N GLU A 84 -17.10 16.56 -0.35
CA GLU A 84 -16.76 17.10 -1.68
C GLU A 84 -16.93 16.03 -2.77
N ILE A 85 -16.53 14.79 -2.51
CA ILE A 85 -16.71 13.68 -3.46
C ILE A 85 -18.19 13.36 -3.63
N LEU A 86 -18.95 13.29 -2.54
CA LEU A 86 -20.40 13.06 -2.58
C LEU A 86 -21.11 14.16 -3.35
N LYS A 87 -20.71 15.42 -3.21
CA LYS A 87 -21.28 16.53 -3.99
C LYS A 87 -21.08 16.31 -5.50
N ILE A 88 -19.87 15.98 -5.93
CA ILE A 88 -19.59 15.72 -7.37
C ILE A 88 -20.37 14.51 -7.88
N VAL A 89 -20.47 13.45 -7.07
CA VAL A 89 -21.21 12.23 -7.42
C VAL A 89 -22.72 12.49 -7.47
N ALA A 90 -23.26 13.23 -6.51
CA ALA A 90 -24.67 13.62 -6.45
C ALA A 90 -25.09 14.46 -7.67
N GLU A 91 -24.27 15.45 -8.05
CA GLU A 91 -24.48 16.26 -9.26
C GLU A 91 -24.51 15.40 -10.53
N LYS A 92 -23.58 14.43 -10.64
CA LYS A 92 -23.54 13.51 -11.80
C LYS A 92 -24.69 12.49 -11.82
N LEU A 93 -25.17 12.07 -10.66
CA LEU A 93 -26.30 11.15 -10.51
C LEU A 93 -27.66 11.85 -10.51
N GLN A 94 -27.70 13.19 -10.53
CA GLN A 94 -28.93 13.98 -10.42
C GLN A 94 -29.75 13.63 -9.17
N HIS A 95 -29.06 13.39 -8.04
CA HIS A 95 -29.67 13.06 -6.75
C HIS A 95 -29.31 14.09 -5.67
N SER A 96 -30.09 14.14 -4.59
CA SER A 96 -29.75 14.95 -3.42
C SER A 96 -28.53 14.35 -2.72
N GLN A 97 -27.61 15.21 -2.28
CA GLN A 97 -26.45 14.78 -1.51
C GLN A 97 -26.85 14.11 -0.18
N GLU A 98 -27.98 14.52 0.41
CA GLU A 98 -28.47 14.00 1.69
C GLU A 98 -28.94 12.55 1.60
N ASP A 99 -29.34 12.12 0.40
CA ASP A 99 -29.83 10.76 0.12
C ASP A 99 -28.69 9.77 -0.14
N LEU A 100 -27.45 10.27 -0.27
CA LEU A 100 -26.28 9.47 -0.61
C LEU A 100 -25.32 9.34 0.57
N ALA A 101 -24.68 8.17 0.65
CA ALA A 101 -23.60 7.86 1.58
C ALA A 101 -22.42 7.25 0.82
N LEU A 102 -21.21 7.58 1.23
CA LEU A 102 -19.99 7.00 0.65
C LEU A 102 -19.49 5.89 1.58
N VAL A 103 -19.29 4.69 1.03
CA VAL A 103 -18.90 3.50 1.79
C VAL A 103 -17.64 2.93 1.18
N ALA A 104 -16.67 2.59 2.04
CA ALA A 104 -15.52 1.79 1.67
C ALA A 104 -15.86 0.30 1.87
N LEU A 105 -15.85 -0.46 0.77
CA LEU A 105 -16.04 -1.91 0.78
C LEU A 105 -14.69 -2.61 0.68
N SER A 106 -14.31 -3.32 1.73
CA SER A 106 -13.11 -4.14 1.74
C SER A 106 -13.31 -5.43 0.93
N PHE A 107 -12.21 -6.16 0.67
CA PHE A 107 -12.29 -7.49 0.02
C PHE A 107 -12.92 -8.58 0.91
N SER A 108 -13.12 -8.33 2.21
CA SER A 108 -13.81 -9.23 3.14
C SER A 108 -15.31 -8.95 3.24
N ASP A 109 -15.86 -8.13 2.34
CA ASP A 109 -17.24 -7.63 2.34
C ASP A 109 -17.62 -6.81 3.58
N GLU A 110 -16.64 -6.35 4.36
CA GLU A 110 -16.87 -5.42 5.45
C GLU A 110 -17.19 -4.03 4.88
N LYS A 111 -18.34 -3.51 5.30
CA LYS A 111 -18.84 -2.19 4.88
C LYS A 111 -18.44 -1.15 5.92
N HIS A 112 -17.65 -0.16 5.52
CA HIS A 112 -17.31 0.98 6.35
C HIS A 112 -17.89 2.25 5.77
N GLU A 113 -18.97 2.75 6.37
CA GLU A 113 -19.52 4.07 6.02
C GLU A 113 -18.53 5.16 6.44
N LEU A 114 -18.18 6.04 5.50
CA LEU A 114 -17.21 7.11 5.72
C LEU A 114 -17.89 8.38 6.22
N ARG A 115 -17.29 9.07 7.20
CA ARG A 115 -17.86 10.29 7.75
C ARG A 115 -17.64 11.46 6.78
N PRO A 116 -18.52 12.48 6.77
CA PRO A 116 -18.45 13.58 5.80
C PRO A 116 -17.10 14.32 5.73
N TYR A 117 -16.43 14.44 6.87
CA TYR A 117 -15.14 15.14 7.01
C TYR A 117 -13.92 14.21 6.88
N ASP A 118 -14.14 12.90 6.75
CA ASP A 118 -13.03 11.98 6.49
C ASP A 118 -12.45 12.25 5.09
N LEU A 119 -11.17 11.95 4.92
CA LEU A 119 -10.50 12.02 3.63
C LEU A 119 -10.75 10.71 2.89
N ALA A 120 -11.63 10.72 1.90
CA ALA A 120 -12.17 9.48 1.32
C ALA A 120 -11.08 8.60 0.71
N ILE A 121 -10.11 9.20 0.01
CA ILE A 121 -9.02 8.47 -0.64
C ILE A 121 -8.07 7.88 0.40
N SER A 122 -7.71 8.62 1.45
CA SER A 122 -6.83 8.09 2.49
C SER A 122 -7.51 6.94 3.25
N LYS A 123 -8.81 7.07 3.56
CA LYS A 123 -9.57 6.00 4.23
C LYS A 123 -9.76 4.77 3.36
N SER A 124 -10.03 4.94 2.08
CA SER A 124 -10.05 3.84 1.11
C SER A 124 -8.69 3.12 1.03
N LEU A 125 -7.59 3.88 1.11
CA LEU A 125 -6.23 3.34 1.10
C LEU A 125 -5.90 2.55 2.38
N GLU A 126 -6.19 3.13 3.55
CA GLU A 126 -6.05 2.48 4.86
C GLU A 126 -6.78 1.13 4.91
N LEU A 127 -7.98 1.07 4.35
CA LEU A 127 -8.83 -0.13 4.35
C LEU A 127 -8.56 -1.08 3.18
N SER A 128 -7.68 -0.73 2.22
CA SER A 128 -7.51 -1.44 0.95
C SER A 128 -8.85 -1.73 0.27
N ALA A 129 -9.74 -0.75 0.28
CA ALA A 129 -11.16 -0.89 -0.04
C ALA A 129 -11.56 -0.10 -1.31
N ARG A 130 -12.58 -0.57 -2.02
CA ARG A 130 -13.20 0.17 -3.13
C ARG A 130 -14.25 1.15 -2.59
N LEU A 131 -14.30 2.37 -3.12
CA LEU A 131 -15.30 3.36 -2.75
C LEU A 131 -16.59 3.15 -3.53
N PHE A 132 -17.71 3.06 -2.83
CA PHE A 132 -19.04 2.93 -3.38
C PHE A 132 -19.93 4.07 -2.90
N VAL A 133 -20.83 4.53 -3.77
CA VAL A 133 -21.92 5.41 -3.39
C VAL A 133 -23.18 4.59 -3.17
N PHE A 134 -23.80 4.77 -2.02
CA PHE A 134 -25.03 4.11 -1.63
C PHE A 134 -26.14 5.12 -1.45
N ARG A 135 -27.34 4.69 -1.76
CA ARG A 135 -28.58 5.40 -1.49
C ARG A 135 -29.11 4.97 -0.12
N LYS A 136 -29.35 5.93 0.78
CA LYS A 136 -29.79 5.66 2.16
C LYS A 136 -31.16 5.00 2.23
N ASP A 137 -31.98 5.14 1.19
CA ASP A 137 -33.29 4.51 1.06
C ASP A 137 -33.24 3.06 0.54
N LEU A 138 -32.09 2.61 0.00
CA LEU A 138 -31.92 1.30 -0.63
C LEU A 138 -30.81 0.47 0.03
N THR A 139 -30.61 0.61 1.35
CA THR A 139 -29.53 -0.02 2.13
C THR A 139 -29.38 -1.54 1.96
N ASP A 140 -30.42 -2.23 1.50
CA ASP A 140 -30.49 -3.69 1.46
C ASP A 140 -30.16 -4.35 0.12
N ILE A 141 -29.91 -3.60 -0.96
CA ILE A 141 -29.71 -4.18 -2.30
C ILE A 141 -28.28 -3.94 -2.80
N LEU A 142 -27.34 -4.79 -2.35
CA LEU A 142 -26.64 -5.75 -3.22
C LEU A 142 -25.37 -6.34 -2.60
N ILE A 143 -25.25 -7.63 -2.90
CA ILE A 143 -24.15 -8.57 -2.67
C ILE A 143 -22.96 -8.15 -3.54
N PRO A 144 -21.78 -7.86 -2.96
CA PRO A 144 -20.54 -7.90 -3.71
C PRO A 144 -20.11 -9.37 -3.80
N PHE A 145 -20.13 -9.96 -5.00
CA PHE A 145 -19.03 -10.73 -5.56
C PHE A 145 -19.47 -11.58 -6.76
N ALA A 146 -18.77 -11.42 -7.87
CA ALA A 146 -18.19 -12.53 -8.63
C ALA A 146 -17.20 -11.99 -9.71
N GLU A 147 -16.07 -11.40 -9.32
CA GLU A 147 -14.86 -11.47 -10.18
C GLU A 147 -14.16 -12.82 -9.92
N ASN A 148 -14.88 -13.94 -10.05
CA ASN A 148 -14.33 -15.28 -9.82
C ASN A 148 -13.80 -15.96 -11.10
N GLU A 149 -14.01 -15.39 -12.30
CA GLU A 149 -13.62 -16.11 -13.52
C GLU A 149 -12.16 -15.89 -13.97
N GLU A 150 -11.53 -14.75 -13.68
CA GLU A 150 -10.15 -14.50 -14.16
C GLU A 150 -9.04 -14.96 -13.20
N ILE A 151 -9.31 -15.07 -11.88
CA ILE A 151 -8.26 -15.35 -10.87
C ILE A 151 -7.72 -16.79 -11.01
N HIS A 152 -8.52 -17.73 -11.50
CA HIS A 152 -8.15 -19.14 -11.58
C HIS A 152 -7.00 -19.45 -12.55
N GLN A 153 -6.70 -18.59 -13.52
CA GLN A 153 -5.65 -18.87 -14.53
C GLN A 153 -4.26 -18.31 -14.17
N GLN A 154 -4.13 -17.45 -13.16
CA GLN A 154 -2.90 -16.66 -12.99
C GLN A 154 -1.85 -17.30 -12.06
N SER A 155 -2.26 -18.19 -11.14
CA SER A 155 -1.37 -18.73 -10.09
C SER A 155 -0.18 -19.57 -10.57
N VAL A 156 -0.21 -20.01 -11.83
CA VAL A 156 0.86 -20.85 -12.41
C VAL A 156 1.97 -20.00 -13.05
N LYS A 157 1.72 -18.71 -13.34
CA LYS A 157 2.72 -17.86 -14.03
C LYS A 157 3.94 -17.55 -13.17
N ILE A 158 3.76 -17.35 -11.86
CA ILE A 158 4.84 -17.02 -10.91
C ILE A 158 5.90 -18.13 -10.80
N LEU A 159 5.51 -19.40 -11.00
CA LEU A 159 6.44 -20.53 -10.94
C LEU A 159 7.50 -20.47 -12.06
N GLY A 160 7.16 -19.88 -13.21
CA GLY A 160 8.06 -19.73 -14.36
C GLY A 160 9.05 -18.56 -14.25
N ILE A 161 8.79 -17.59 -13.37
CA ILE A 161 9.66 -16.40 -13.20
C ILE A 161 10.87 -16.78 -12.35
N ASN A 162 12.05 -16.20 -12.58
CA ASN A 162 13.20 -16.42 -11.69
C ASN A 162 12.90 -15.91 -10.26
N THR A 163 13.38 -16.63 -9.25
CA THR A 163 13.13 -16.27 -7.84
C THR A 163 13.87 -15.00 -7.43
N TRP A 164 15.12 -14.85 -7.90
CA TRP A 164 15.94 -13.68 -7.62
C TRP A 164 15.34 -12.43 -8.25
N ASP A 165 14.94 -12.52 -9.52
CA ASP A 165 14.34 -11.38 -10.24
C ASP A 165 13.06 -10.91 -9.55
N LEU A 166 12.21 -11.82 -9.10
CA LEU A 166 11.00 -11.45 -8.37
C LEU A 166 11.32 -10.78 -7.02
N ALA A 167 12.32 -11.26 -6.29
CA ALA A 167 12.77 -10.62 -5.05
C ALA A 167 13.40 -9.23 -5.31
N LEU A 168 14.15 -9.11 -6.41
CA LEU A 168 14.75 -7.85 -6.84
C LEU A 168 13.67 -6.81 -7.17
N GLU A 169 12.66 -7.18 -7.96
CA GLU A 169 11.54 -6.29 -8.29
C GLU A 169 10.73 -5.88 -7.05
N LEU A 170 10.49 -6.79 -6.11
CA LEU A 170 9.89 -6.45 -4.82
C LEU A 170 10.73 -5.41 -4.08
N THR A 171 12.05 -5.60 -4.05
CA THR A 171 12.98 -4.69 -3.37
C THR A 171 13.08 -3.33 -4.04
N ILE A 172 13.14 -3.27 -5.38
CA ILE A 172 13.12 -2.01 -6.13
C ILE A 172 11.84 -1.24 -5.84
N PHE A 173 10.70 -1.92 -5.88
CA PHE A 173 9.40 -1.32 -5.61
C PHE A 173 9.29 -0.78 -4.17
N ASP A 174 9.72 -1.58 -3.19
CA ASP A 174 9.71 -1.16 -1.79
C ASP A 174 10.66 0.01 -1.55
N TRP A 175 11.82 0.06 -2.21
CA TRP A 175 12.72 1.22 -2.14
C TRP A 175 12.08 2.48 -2.72
N ASN A 176 11.38 2.36 -3.84
CA ASN A 176 10.68 3.50 -4.43
C ASN A 176 9.66 4.07 -3.44
N LEU A 177 8.83 3.22 -2.81
CA LEU A 177 7.88 3.68 -1.81
C LEU A 177 8.56 4.23 -0.55
N PHE A 178 9.58 3.53 -0.04
CA PHE A 178 10.29 3.93 1.17
C PHE A 178 10.99 5.29 1.02
N ASN A 179 11.57 5.58 -0.14
CA ASN A 179 12.22 6.85 -0.43
C ASN A 179 11.23 8.03 -0.55
N LEU A 180 9.94 7.76 -0.76
CA LEU A 180 8.90 8.80 -0.78
C LEU A 180 8.43 9.18 0.62
N VAL A 181 8.67 8.34 1.63
CA VAL A 181 8.22 8.61 3.00
C VAL A 181 9.09 9.70 3.62
N HIS A 182 8.50 10.86 3.89
CA HIS A 182 9.17 11.88 4.68
C HIS A 182 9.16 11.51 6.17
N GLU A 183 10.25 11.79 6.90
CA GLU A 183 10.35 11.53 8.34
C GLU A 183 9.22 12.16 9.17
N GLN A 184 8.66 13.29 8.73
CA GLN A 184 7.54 13.96 9.38
C GLN A 184 6.25 13.14 9.30
N GLU A 185 6.08 12.31 8.25
CA GLU A 185 4.92 11.41 8.14
C GLU A 185 4.85 10.42 9.30
N LEU A 186 6.01 9.98 9.83
CA LEU A 186 6.06 9.09 11.00
C LEU A 186 5.54 9.80 12.26
N ILE A 187 5.90 11.07 12.43
CA ILE A 187 5.43 11.91 13.55
C ILE A 187 3.93 12.15 13.40
N TYR A 188 3.48 12.60 12.22
CA TYR A 188 2.07 12.84 11.97
C TYR A 188 1.24 11.57 12.17
N PHE A 189 1.70 10.42 11.70
CA PHE A 189 1.01 9.15 11.87
C PHE A 189 0.82 8.80 13.35
N THR A 190 1.83 9.04 14.18
CA THR A 190 1.79 8.67 15.60
C THR A 190 0.91 9.63 16.43
N PHE A 191 1.05 10.94 16.21
CA PHE A 191 0.38 11.96 17.03
C PHE A 191 -1.00 12.34 16.52
N SER A 192 -1.34 12.04 15.26
CA SER A 192 -2.66 12.34 14.71
C SER A 192 -3.68 11.29 15.17
N ARG A 193 -4.15 11.45 16.41
CA ARG A 193 -5.31 10.70 16.96
C ARG A 193 -6.59 10.84 16.12
N GLN A 194 -6.67 11.83 15.23
CA GLN A 194 -7.79 12.05 14.32
C GLN A 194 -7.34 12.45 12.91
N GLY A 195 -7.04 11.46 12.07
CA GLY A 195 -7.49 11.47 10.67
C GLY A 195 -7.01 12.56 9.71
N SER A 196 -5.97 13.35 10.00
CA SER A 196 -5.37 14.20 8.97
C SER A 196 -4.47 13.38 8.05
N GLY A 197 -5.05 12.41 7.33
CA GLY A 197 -4.40 11.57 6.32
C GLY A 197 -3.81 12.33 5.12
N LYS A 198 -3.85 13.67 5.15
CA LYS A 198 -3.17 14.55 4.18
C LYS A 198 -1.64 14.40 4.26
N ASN A 199 -1.11 14.21 5.47
CA ASN A 199 0.33 14.29 5.73
C ASN A 199 1.00 12.92 5.94
N THR A 200 0.34 11.81 5.59
CA THR A 200 0.86 10.44 5.84
C THR A 200 0.64 9.50 4.64
N VAL A 201 0.42 10.06 3.45
CA VAL A 201 0.02 9.28 2.27
C VAL A 201 1.09 8.27 1.86
N ASN A 202 2.37 8.68 1.80
CA ASN A 202 3.44 7.79 1.36
C ASN A 202 3.70 6.70 2.39
N LEU A 203 3.67 7.05 3.68
CA LEU A 203 3.74 6.06 4.74
C LEU A 203 2.59 5.04 4.66
N SER A 204 1.36 5.52 4.46
CA SER A 204 0.18 4.66 4.32
C SER A 204 0.30 3.71 3.12
N LEU A 205 0.83 4.20 1.99
CA LEU A 205 1.14 3.37 0.83
C LEU A 205 2.16 2.27 1.13
N LEU A 206 3.23 2.61 1.87
CA LEU A 206 4.25 1.63 2.25
C LEU A 206 3.71 0.57 3.22
N LEU A 207 2.82 0.95 4.14
CA LEU A 207 2.16 0.00 5.04
C LEU A 207 1.17 -0.90 4.28
N GLN A 208 0.37 -0.32 3.38
CA GLN A 208 -0.51 -1.09 2.51
C GLN A 208 0.29 -2.08 1.67
N ARG A 209 1.45 -1.68 1.15
CA ARG A 209 2.32 -2.57 0.37
C ARG A 209 2.72 -3.83 1.15
N CYS A 210 2.98 -3.70 2.45
CA CYS A 210 3.26 -4.85 3.31
C CYS A 210 2.07 -5.83 3.35
N ASN A 211 0.86 -5.30 3.53
CA ASN A 211 -0.38 -6.10 3.53
C ASN A 211 -0.65 -6.74 2.16
N GLU A 212 -0.43 -6.01 1.06
CA GLU A 212 -0.58 -6.53 -0.30
C GLU A 212 0.34 -7.72 -0.56
N VAL A 213 1.62 -7.63 -0.18
CA VAL A 213 2.58 -8.72 -0.35
C VAL A 213 2.19 -9.93 0.50
N GLN A 214 1.73 -9.71 1.75
CA GLN A 214 1.22 -10.76 2.61
C GLN A 214 0.02 -11.49 1.99
N LEU A 215 -0.98 -10.74 1.52
CA LEU A 215 -2.20 -11.29 0.93
C LEU A 215 -1.94 -11.94 -0.43
N TRP A 216 -1.01 -11.40 -1.23
CA TRP A 216 -0.58 -11.99 -2.48
C TRP A 216 -0.03 -13.41 -2.27
N VAL A 217 0.84 -13.60 -1.28
CA VAL A 217 1.36 -14.94 -0.93
C VAL A 217 0.22 -15.90 -0.60
N ALA A 218 -0.72 -15.47 0.26
CA ALA A 218 -1.84 -16.31 0.64
C ALA A 218 -2.74 -16.64 -0.57
N THR A 219 -3.05 -15.65 -1.41
CA THR A 219 -3.91 -15.78 -2.59
C THR A 219 -3.33 -16.77 -3.59
N GLU A 220 -2.06 -16.60 -3.96
CA GLU A 220 -1.37 -17.48 -4.92
C GLU A 220 -1.40 -18.95 -4.48
N ILE A 221 -1.18 -19.21 -3.18
CA ILE A 221 -1.19 -20.56 -2.62
C ILE A 221 -2.61 -21.14 -2.56
N LEU A 222 -3.60 -20.36 -2.12
CA LEU A 222 -4.98 -20.83 -1.92
C LEU A 222 -5.74 -21.06 -3.24
N VAL A 223 -5.48 -20.23 -4.26
CA VAL A 223 -6.06 -20.39 -5.59
C VAL A 223 -5.44 -21.59 -6.33
N CYS A 224 -4.26 -22.06 -5.92
CA CYS A 224 -3.60 -23.20 -6.54
C CYS A 224 -4.23 -24.54 -6.10
N SER A 225 -5.13 -25.06 -6.93
CA SER A 225 -5.81 -26.35 -6.69
C SER A 225 -4.86 -27.55 -6.69
N GLN A 226 -3.87 -27.57 -7.59
CA GLN A 226 -2.96 -28.69 -7.79
C GLN A 226 -1.91 -28.79 -6.67
N LEU A 227 -2.00 -29.84 -5.82
CA LEU A 227 -1.12 -30.04 -4.66
C LEU A 227 0.38 -29.94 -4.99
N CYS A 228 0.84 -30.60 -6.06
CA CYS A 228 2.25 -30.58 -6.45
C CYS A 228 2.73 -29.15 -6.80
N LYS A 229 1.91 -28.37 -7.51
CA LYS A 229 2.23 -26.96 -7.83
C LYS A 229 2.15 -26.08 -6.59
N ARG A 230 1.19 -26.31 -5.70
CA ARG A 230 1.07 -25.59 -4.43
C ARG A 230 2.30 -25.79 -3.53
N VAL A 231 2.83 -27.01 -3.46
CA VAL A 231 4.12 -27.28 -2.79
C VAL A 231 5.26 -26.50 -3.45
N GLN A 232 5.29 -26.39 -4.78
CA GLN A 232 6.28 -25.58 -5.49
C GLN A 232 6.13 -24.08 -5.19
N LEU A 233 4.90 -23.57 -5.06
CA LEU A 233 4.62 -22.18 -4.68
C LEU A 233 5.11 -21.86 -3.27
N VAL A 234 4.83 -22.72 -2.28
CA VAL A 234 5.35 -22.53 -0.91
C VAL A 234 6.88 -22.50 -0.93
N LYS A 235 7.53 -23.45 -1.64
CA LYS A 235 9.00 -23.43 -1.82
C LYS A 235 9.48 -22.14 -2.49
N LYS A 236 8.73 -21.63 -3.47
CA LYS A 236 9.06 -20.41 -4.20
C LYS A 236 9.05 -19.22 -3.25
N PHE A 237 7.98 -19.03 -2.47
CA PHE A 237 7.87 -17.94 -1.50
C PHE A 237 8.91 -17.98 -0.39
N ILE A 238 9.24 -19.17 0.14
CA ILE A 238 10.33 -19.32 1.12
C ILE A 238 11.66 -18.82 0.53
N LYS A 239 11.94 -19.14 -0.75
CA LYS A 239 13.16 -18.65 -1.41
C LYS A 239 13.11 -17.15 -1.69
N ILE A 240 11.96 -16.60 -2.10
CA ILE A 240 11.79 -15.15 -2.31
C ILE A 240 12.06 -14.42 -0.99
N ALA A 241 11.48 -14.87 0.13
CA ALA A 241 11.73 -14.30 1.45
C ALA A 241 13.22 -14.32 1.83
N ALA A 242 13.90 -15.45 1.58
CA ALA A 242 15.35 -15.55 1.80
C ALA A 242 16.15 -14.54 0.95
N HIS A 243 15.77 -14.33 -0.31
CA HIS A 243 16.40 -13.33 -1.18
C HIS A 243 16.11 -11.90 -0.74
N CYS A 244 14.87 -11.55 -0.37
CA CYS A 244 14.53 -10.23 0.18
C CYS A 244 15.37 -9.92 1.43
N LYS A 245 15.51 -10.90 2.34
CA LYS A 245 16.40 -10.78 3.51
C LYS A 245 17.86 -10.57 3.11
N ALA A 246 18.36 -11.32 2.14
CA ALA A 246 19.74 -11.18 1.64
C ALA A 246 19.98 -9.80 1.00
N GLN A 247 18.97 -9.24 0.34
CA GLN A 247 18.97 -7.89 -0.23
C GLN A 247 18.73 -6.79 0.84
N ARG A 248 18.61 -7.16 2.12
CA ARG A 248 18.32 -6.25 3.26
C ARG A 248 16.99 -5.50 3.12
N ASN A 249 16.04 -6.05 2.38
CA ASN A 249 14.65 -5.63 2.38
C ASN A 249 13.88 -6.45 3.42
N LEU A 250 13.84 -5.96 4.67
CA LEU A 250 13.13 -6.65 5.73
C LEU A 250 11.61 -6.43 5.66
N ASN A 251 11.13 -5.41 4.95
CA ASN A 251 9.70 -5.16 4.80
C ASN A 251 9.00 -6.28 4.02
N SER A 252 9.45 -6.57 2.78
CA SER A 252 8.93 -7.68 1.99
C SER A 252 9.25 -9.06 2.61
N PHE A 253 10.42 -9.21 3.23
CA PHE A 253 10.76 -10.46 3.93
C PHE A 253 9.74 -10.79 5.02
N PHE A 254 9.40 -9.83 5.90
CA PHE A 254 8.39 -10.03 6.93
C PHE A 254 7.02 -10.29 6.32
N ALA A 255 6.61 -9.49 5.32
CA ALA A 255 5.32 -9.65 4.66
C ALA A 255 5.12 -11.08 4.10
N ILE A 256 6.14 -11.65 3.46
CA ILE A 256 6.07 -13.01 2.91
C ILE A 256 5.99 -14.06 4.01
N VAL A 257 6.80 -13.95 5.07
CA VAL A 257 6.77 -14.89 6.19
C VAL A 257 5.42 -14.84 6.92
N MET A 258 4.88 -13.64 7.15
CA MET A 258 3.54 -13.47 7.72
C MET A 258 2.44 -14.06 6.81
N GLY A 259 2.59 -13.93 5.50
CA GLY A 259 1.66 -14.54 4.53
C GLY A 259 1.67 -16.07 4.62
N LEU A 260 2.85 -16.67 4.71
CA LEU A 260 3.03 -18.11 4.91
C LEU A 260 2.51 -18.61 6.27
N ASN A 261 2.55 -17.76 7.29
CA ASN A 261 2.08 -18.06 8.65
C ASN A 261 0.60 -17.73 8.90
N THR A 262 -0.11 -17.22 7.90
CA THR A 262 -1.55 -17.00 8.03
C THR A 262 -2.27 -18.33 8.27
N ALA A 263 -3.28 -18.35 9.14
CA ALA A 263 -4.02 -19.56 9.52
C ALA A 263 -4.57 -20.35 8.31
N SER A 264 -4.92 -19.64 7.23
CA SER A 264 -5.39 -20.24 5.97
C SER A 264 -4.32 -21.07 5.26
N ILE A 265 -3.04 -20.72 5.43
CA ILE A 265 -1.89 -21.40 4.82
C ILE A 265 -1.29 -22.44 5.77
N SER A 266 -1.12 -22.11 7.05
CA SER A 266 -0.53 -23.02 8.03
C SER A 266 -1.35 -24.30 8.24
N ARG A 267 -2.68 -24.23 8.08
CA ARG A 267 -3.59 -25.39 8.15
C ARG A 267 -3.49 -26.37 6.98
N LEU A 268 -2.76 -26.06 5.91
CA LEU A 268 -2.65 -26.90 4.71
C LEU A 268 -1.72 -28.12 4.94
N SER A 269 -2.08 -29.01 5.86
CA SER A 269 -1.26 -30.14 6.33
C SER A 269 -0.65 -30.95 5.18
N GLN A 270 -1.46 -31.39 4.21
CA GLN A 270 -1.00 -32.16 3.05
C GLN A 270 0.08 -31.44 2.22
N THR A 271 0.04 -30.11 2.18
CA THR A 271 1.05 -29.31 1.47
C THR A 271 2.34 -29.28 2.27
N TRP A 272 2.26 -28.99 3.58
CA TRP A 272 3.41 -28.92 4.47
C TRP A 272 4.07 -30.29 4.70
N GLU A 273 3.32 -31.38 4.74
CA GLU A 273 3.85 -32.75 4.85
C GLU A 273 4.77 -33.07 3.66
N ARG A 274 4.35 -32.71 2.44
CA ARG A 274 5.11 -32.92 1.19
C ARG A 274 6.27 -31.95 0.99
N MET A 275 6.45 -30.95 1.86
CA MET A 275 7.58 -30.03 1.78
C MET A 275 8.90 -30.75 2.09
N PRO A 276 9.95 -30.65 1.25
CA PRO A 276 11.24 -31.23 1.54
C PRO A 276 11.85 -30.64 2.82
N GLY A 277 12.50 -31.48 3.65
CA GLY A 277 13.03 -31.07 4.96
C GLY A 277 13.95 -29.85 4.91
N LYS A 278 14.74 -29.68 3.84
CA LYS A 278 15.59 -28.49 3.66
C LYS A 278 14.81 -27.17 3.62
N PHE A 279 13.61 -27.17 3.04
CA PHE A 279 12.76 -25.98 2.97
C PHE A 279 11.99 -25.75 4.27
N LYS A 280 11.60 -26.81 4.98
CA LYS A 280 11.05 -26.69 6.35
C LYS A 280 12.07 -26.04 7.28
N LYS A 281 13.32 -26.50 7.23
CA LYS A 281 14.42 -25.92 8.02
C LYS A 281 14.67 -24.45 7.66
N LEU A 282 14.78 -24.14 6.36
CA LEU A 282 14.96 -22.76 5.91
C LEU A 282 13.79 -21.87 6.36
N PHE A 283 12.55 -22.36 6.27
CA PHE A 283 11.40 -21.59 6.74
C PHE A 283 11.46 -21.33 8.24
N ALA A 284 11.75 -22.34 9.06
CA ALA A 284 11.92 -22.17 10.51
C ALA A 284 13.04 -21.16 10.86
N GLU A 285 14.16 -21.17 10.12
CA GLU A 285 15.22 -20.16 10.28
C GLU A 285 14.74 -18.75 9.95
N LEU A 286 13.93 -18.58 8.90
CA LEU A 286 13.31 -17.31 8.55
C LEU A 286 12.28 -16.86 9.59
N GLU A 287 11.42 -17.78 10.07
CA GLU A 287 10.42 -17.52 11.10
C GLU A 287 11.05 -17.08 12.43
N SER A 288 12.19 -17.67 12.81
CA SER A 288 12.91 -17.30 14.03
C SER A 288 13.29 -15.81 14.09
N LEU A 289 13.47 -15.17 12.93
CA LEU A 289 13.77 -13.75 12.83
C LEU A 289 12.54 -12.86 13.07
N THR A 290 11.34 -13.42 12.93
CA THR A 290 10.06 -12.74 13.12
C THR A 290 9.46 -12.92 14.51
N ASP A 291 10.13 -13.70 15.37
CA ASP A 291 9.71 -14.00 16.74
C ASP A 291 9.43 -12.71 17.55
N PRO A 292 8.22 -12.53 18.12
CA PRO A 292 7.87 -11.37 18.94
C PRO A 292 8.51 -11.37 20.33
N SER A 293 9.10 -12.48 20.77
CA SER A 293 9.69 -12.65 22.10
C SER A 293 10.75 -11.58 22.40
N LEU A 294 10.81 -11.17 23.68
CA LEU A 294 11.74 -10.15 24.18
C LEU A 294 11.72 -8.86 23.34
N ASN A 295 10.51 -8.42 22.96
CA ASN A 295 10.28 -7.28 22.08
C ASN A 295 11.03 -7.40 20.75
N HIS A 296 10.80 -8.50 20.02
CA HIS A 296 11.44 -8.78 18.73
C HIS A 296 12.97 -8.76 18.76
N LYS A 297 13.58 -9.34 19.81
CA LYS A 297 15.04 -9.31 20.01
C LYS A 297 15.82 -9.86 18.81
N ALA A 298 15.38 -10.99 18.23
CA ALA A 298 16.04 -11.61 17.09
C ALA A 298 16.12 -10.66 15.88
N TYR A 299 15.00 -10.01 15.55
CA TYR A 299 14.95 -8.97 14.52
C TYR A 299 15.89 -7.81 14.83
N ARG A 300 15.81 -7.25 16.05
CA ARG A 300 16.59 -6.06 16.43
C ARG A 300 18.09 -6.34 16.37
N ASP A 301 18.53 -7.48 16.89
CA ASP A 301 19.94 -7.88 16.88
C ASP A 301 20.45 -8.07 15.45
N ALA A 302 19.66 -8.69 14.58
CA ALA A 302 20.01 -8.86 13.17
C ALA A 302 20.03 -7.52 12.43
N PHE A 303 18.99 -6.70 12.60
CA PHE A 303 18.88 -5.40 11.94
C PHE A 303 20.01 -4.46 12.33
N LYS A 304 20.43 -4.45 13.61
CA LYS A 304 21.59 -3.67 14.08
C LYS A 304 22.89 -4.09 13.40
N LYS A 305 23.10 -5.40 13.17
CA LYS A 305 24.31 -5.93 12.51
C LYS A 305 24.32 -5.71 10.98
N MET A 306 23.16 -5.52 10.35
CA MET A 306 23.07 -5.27 8.91
C MET A 306 23.62 -3.89 8.53
N LYS A 307 24.50 -3.86 7.53
CA LYS A 307 25.01 -2.62 6.93
C LYS A 307 23.93 -1.92 6.10
N SER A 308 23.97 -0.59 6.06
CA SER A 308 23.16 0.21 5.14
C SER A 308 23.62 0.02 3.68
N PRO A 309 22.74 0.22 2.67
CA PRO A 309 21.31 0.55 2.77
C PRO A 309 20.43 -0.68 3.13
N LYS A 310 19.37 -0.45 3.90
CA LYS A 310 18.43 -1.49 4.38
C LYS A 310 17.03 -0.90 4.61
N ILE A 311 15.99 -1.67 4.28
CA ILE A 311 14.59 -1.30 4.54
C ILE A 311 14.13 -2.02 5.83
N PRO A 312 13.72 -1.30 6.89
CA PRO A 312 13.22 -1.91 8.12
C PRO A 312 11.84 -2.55 7.92
N PHE A 313 11.41 -3.37 8.88
CA PHE A 313 10.02 -3.75 9.00
C PHE A 313 9.21 -2.58 9.60
N MET A 314 8.53 -1.83 8.74
CA MET A 314 7.88 -0.56 9.10
C MET A 314 6.80 -0.69 10.19
N PRO A 315 5.92 -1.72 10.20
CA PRO A 315 4.93 -1.87 11.26
C PRO A 315 5.54 -1.94 12.67
N LEU A 316 6.68 -2.60 12.84
CA LEU A 316 7.37 -2.65 14.15
C LEU A 316 8.01 -1.31 14.52
N LEU A 317 8.57 -0.59 13.53
CA LEU A 317 9.08 0.76 13.76
C LEU A 317 7.97 1.70 14.25
N LEU A 318 6.78 1.66 13.62
CA LEU A 318 5.65 2.48 14.04
C LEU A 318 5.10 2.07 15.40
N LYS A 319 5.07 0.77 15.70
CA LYS A 319 4.76 0.28 17.06
C LYS A 319 5.70 0.92 18.06
N ASP A 320 7.01 0.93 17.81
CA ASP A 320 7.97 1.54 18.72
C ASP A 320 7.66 3.03 18.92
N VAL A 321 7.48 3.80 17.85
CA VAL A 321 7.18 5.24 17.94
C VAL A 321 5.88 5.53 18.69
N THR A 322 4.87 4.64 18.58
CA THR A 322 3.57 4.77 19.27
C THR A 322 3.67 4.54 20.78
N PHE A 323 4.64 3.77 21.24
CA PHE A 323 4.84 3.42 22.66
C PHE A 323 6.05 4.12 23.30
N ILE A 324 6.65 5.12 22.62
CA ILE A 324 7.53 6.12 23.25
C ILE A 324 6.67 7.04 24.11
#